data_AF-A0A317J8R6-F1
#
_entry.id   AF-A0A317J8R6-F1
#
_cell.length_a   1.000
_cell.length_b   1.000
_cell.length_c   1.000
_cell.angle_alpha   90.00
_cell.angle_beta   90.00
_cell.angle_gamma   90.00
#
_symmetry.space_group_name_H-M   'P 1'
#
loop_
_entity.id
_entity.type
_entity.pdbx_description
1 polymer ?
#
loop_
_entity_poly.entity_id
_entity_poly.type
_entity_poly.pdbx_seq_one_letter_code
_entity_poly.pdbx_strand_id
1 'polypeptide(L)'
;MKRTWILLLAVAGAALAEGPALFYSKSFPGSTPAYVQITLAKDGNVEYREAPDEDNPVKFQLTAAETEEVFGLVEKAGSFKRPLEAPVKVAFMGAKTFRYENGAEKNEVKFNYTQDSSGQALADWFERMAESAQRRIDLERAAKYDKLGVVKSLLLLETSLDRKRLVAPEQYLPMLDRIAKNETYMHTAQARAADIAAAIRNPKP
;
A
#
# COMPACT_ATOMS: atom_id res chain seq x y z
N MET A 1 -5.94 43.28 -0.75
CA MET A 1 -5.46 42.68 -2.02
C MET A 1 -4.77 41.37 -1.70
N LYS A 2 -5.44 40.23 -1.93
CA LYS A 2 -4.94 38.89 -1.60
C LYS A 2 -4.17 38.36 -2.81
N ARG A 3 -2.86 38.14 -2.66
CA ARG A 3 -2.02 37.46 -3.65
C ARG A 3 -2.14 35.95 -3.39
N THR A 4 -3.01 35.29 -4.14
CA THR A 4 -3.12 33.82 -4.14
C THR A 4 -1.96 33.27 -4.97
N TRP A 5 -1.00 32.62 -4.32
CA TRP A 5 0.06 31.88 -5.00
C TRP A 5 -0.48 30.51 -5.37
N ILE A 6 -0.57 30.24 -6.67
CA ILE A 6 -0.85 28.90 -7.20
C ILE A 6 0.48 28.17 -7.26
N LEU A 7 0.70 27.24 -6.32
CA LEU A 7 1.78 26.25 -6.40
C LEU A 7 1.36 25.15 -7.38
N LEU A 8 1.86 25.25 -8.61
CA LEU A 8 1.91 24.15 -9.56
C LEU A 8 2.97 23.16 -9.07
N LEU A 9 2.53 22.07 -8.42
CA LEU A 9 3.39 20.94 -8.12
C LEU A 9 3.60 20.14 -9.40
N ALA A 10 4.76 20.32 -10.03
CA ALA A 10 5.25 19.44 -11.08
C ALA A 10 5.76 18.15 -10.43
N VAL A 11 5.03 17.05 -10.61
CA VAL A 11 5.48 15.72 -10.19
C VAL A 11 6.48 15.21 -11.23
N ALA A 12 7.70 14.95 -10.78
CA ALA A 12 8.79 14.39 -11.59
C ALA A 12 8.40 12.98 -12.09
N GLY A 13 8.70 12.72 -13.36
CA GLY A 13 8.25 11.56 -14.11
C GLY A 13 8.66 10.22 -13.50
N ALA A 14 7.66 9.39 -13.23
CA ALA A 14 7.85 7.95 -13.17
C ALA A 14 8.26 7.45 -14.56
N ALA A 15 9.26 6.58 -14.62
CA ALA A 15 9.59 5.84 -15.84
C ALA A 15 8.31 5.23 -16.43
N LEU A 16 8.08 5.45 -17.72
CA LEU A 16 6.95 4.88 -18.45
C LEU A 16 7.08 3.36 -18.42
N ALA A 17 6.42 2.69 -17.48
CA ALA A 17 5.99 1.34 -17.69
C ALA A 17 5.06 1.37 -18.92
N GLU A 18 5.37 0.60 -19.96
CA GLU A 18 4.50 0.49 -21.13
C GLU A 18 3.20 -0.23 -20.72
N GLY A 19 2.13 0.55 -20.51
CA GLY A 19 0.80 0.00 -20.21
C GLY A 19 0.01 0.84 -19.21
N PRO A 20 -1.21 0.39 -18.87
CA PRO A 20 -2.04 1.03 -17.86
C PRO A 20 -1.35 1.11 -16.49
N ALA A 21 -1.47 2.25 -15.82
CA ALA A 21 -0.96 2.48 -14.48
C ALA A 21 -2.02 3.11 -13.58
N LEU A 22 -2.00 2.74 -12.31
CA LEU A 22 -2.84 3.29 -11.27
C LEU A 22 -2.00 4.07 -10.29
N PHE A 23 -2.55 5.19 -9.85
CA PHE A 23 -2.01 6.01 -8.78
C PHE A 23 -3.08 6.19 -7.71
N TYR A 24 -2.66 6.02 -6.48
CA TYR A 24 -3.44 6.33 -5.29
C TYR A 24 -2.63 7.22 -4.37
N SER A 25 -3.29 8.18 -3.74
CA SER A 25 -2.72 8.85 -2.57
C SER A 25 -3.79 9.08 -1.52
N LYS A 26 -3.42 9.05 -0.25
CA LYS A 26 -4.25 9.47 0.88
C LYS A 26 -3.48 10.39 1.80
N SER A 27 -4.05 11.56 2.04
CA SER A 27 -3.54 12.54 3.02
C SER A 27 -4.49 12.60 4.21
N PHE A 28 -3.97 12.35 5.40
CA PHE A 28 -4.71 12.44 6.65
C PHE A 28 -3.84 13.10 7.74
N PRO A 29 -3.85 14.45 7.84
CA PRO A 29 -3.01 15.15 8.80
C PRO A 29 -3.23 14.69 10.24
N GLY A 30 -2.15 14.50 10.98
CA GLY A 30 -2.18 14.01 12.36
C GLY A 30 -2.18 12.48 12.51
N SER A 31 -2.30 11.71 11.42
CA SER A 31 -2.05 10.26 11.46
C SER A 31 -0.57 9.92 11.26
N THR A 32 -0.24 8.65 11.47
CA THR A 32 1.09 8.10 11.20
C THR A 32 0.94 6.89 10.28
N PRO A 33 1.39 6.97 9.01
CA PRO A 33 1.88 8.18 8.34
C PRO A 33 0.76 9.19 8.04
N ALA A 34 1.10 10.46 7.82
CA ALA A 34 0.14 11.51 7.47
C ALA A 34 -0.19 11.53 5.97
N TYR A 35 0.64 10.88 5.16
CA TYR A 35 0.48 10.73 3.73
C TYR A 35 0.90 9.32 3.31
N VAL A 36 0.17 8.76 2.36
CA VAL A 36 0.58 7.55 1.65
C VAL A 36 0.35 7.75 0.16
N GLN A 37 1.23 7.18 -0.64
CA GLN A 37 1.11 7.12 -2.09
C GLN A 37 1.42 5.71 -2.57
N ILE A 38 0.62 5.20 -3.50
CA ILE A 38 0.82 3.92 -4.14
C ILE A 38 0.73 4.12 -5.65
N THR A 39 1.69 3.55 -6.39
CA THR A 39 1.57 3.34 -7.82
C THR A 39 1.54 1.85 -8.12
N LEU A 40 0.62 1.41 -8.97
CA LEU A 40 0.49 0.03 -9.43
C LEU A 40 0.55 0.00 -10.96
N ALA A 41 1.53 -0.71 -11.52
CA ALA A 41 1.64 -0.94 -12.95
C ALA A 41 0.84 -2.19 -13.38
N LYS A 42 0.55 -2.31 -14.69
CA LYS A 42 -0.24 -3.41 -15.24
C LYS A 42 0.40 -4.79 -15.08
N ASP A 43 1.71 -4.84 -14.93
CA ASP A 43 2.45 -6.07 -14.64
C ASP A 43 2.39 -6.48 -13.16
N GLY A 44 1.77 -5.68 -12.30
CA GLY A 44 1.61 -5.91 -10.86
C GLY A 44 2.67 -5.26 -9.98
N ASN A 45 3.64 -4.54 -10.56
CA ASN A 45 4.65 -3.82 -9.79
C ASN A 45 4.01 -2.71 -8.97
N VAL A 46 4.27 -2.70 -7.66
CA VAL A 46 3.82 -1.68 -6.72
C VAL A 46 5.00 -0.88 -6.17
N GLU A 47 4.84 0.44 -6.13
CA GLU A 47 5.67 1.33 -5.31
C GLU A 47 4.80 2.03 -4.26
N TYR A 48 5.25 1.99 -3.01
CA TYR A 48 4.65 2.68 -1.87
C TYR A 48 5.58 3.76 -1.32
N ARG A 49 5.03 4.92 -0.96
CA ARG A 49 5.73 6.05 -0.34
C ARG A 49 4.90 6.66 0.78
N GLU A 50 5.56 7.24 1.78
CA GLU A 50 4.96 8.01 2.88
C GLU A 50 5.12 9.53 2.71
N ALA A 51 5.86 9.96 1.68
CA ALA A 51 5.94 11.35 1.23
C ALA A 51 6.04 11.42 -0.31
N PRO A 52 5.52 12.49 -0.97
CA PRO A 52 5.59 12.64 -2.42
C PRO A 52 7.03 12.67 -2.98
N ASP A 53 7.97 13.15 -2.19
CA ASP A 53 9.39 13.37 -2.49
C ASP A 53 10.31 12.28 -1.87
N GLU A 54 9.76 11.18 -1.37
CA GLU A 54 10.56 10.09 -0.81
C GLU A 54 11.32 9.33 -1.90
N ASP A 55 12.66 9.38 -1.90
CA ASP A 55 13.48 8.76 -2.96
C ASP A 55 13.59 7.23 -2.91
N ASN A 56 13.22 6.60 -1.79
CA ASN A 56 13.38 5.15 -1.56
C ASN A 56 12.04 4.46 -1.33
N PRO A 57 11.19 4.29 -2.37
CA PRO A 57 9.90 3.65 -2.21
C PRO A 57 10.04 2.19 -1.76
N VAL A 58 9.05 1.72 -1.01
CA VAL A 58 8.85 0.30 -0.78
C VAL A 58 8.30 -0.33 -2.05
N LYS A 59 9.01 -1.33 -2.58
CA LYS A 59 8.58 -2.05 -3.79
C LYS A 59 8.18 -3.48 -3.47
N PHE A 60 7.09 -3.93 -4.05
CA PHE A 60 6.61 -5.31 -4.01
C PHE A 60 5.72 -5.58 -5.22
N GLN A 61 5.27 -6.82 -5.38
CA GLN A 61 4.68 -7.30 -6.61
C GLN A 61 3.36 -8.03 -6.31
N LEU A 62 2.25 -7.56 -6.89
CA LEU A 62 0.99 -8.31 -6.86
C LEU A 62 1.08 -9.55 -7.76
N THR A 63 0.27 -10.55 -7.44
CA THR A 63 0.01 -11.65 -8.36
C THR A 63 -0.78 -11.15 -9.58
N ALA A 64 -0.77 -11.92 -10.67
CA ALA A 64 -1.54 -11.59 -11.87
C ALA A 64 -3.05 -11.49 -11.58
N ALA A 65 -3.59 -12.40 -10.75
CA ALA A 65 -5.00 -12.42 -10.38
C ALA A 65 -5.41 -11.19 -9.54
N GLU A 66 -4.60 -10.79 -8.56
CA GLU A 66 -4.86 -9.59 -7.76
C GLU A 66 -4.76 -8.33 -8.64
N THR A 67 -3.79 -8.28 -9.55
CA THR A 67 -3.63 -7.17 -10.48
C THR A 67 -4.85 -7.05 -11.40
N GLU A 68 -5.31 -8.16 -11.96
CA GLU A 68 -6.53 -8.22 -12.77
C GLU A 68 -7.75 -7.75 -11.99
N GLU A 69 -7.91 -8.20 -10.73
CA GLU A 69 -9.00 -7.78 -9.86
C GLU A 69 -9.00 -6.25 -9.63
N VAL A 70 -7.85 -5.68 -9.29
CA VAL A 70 -7.70 -4.25 -9.02
C VAL A 70 -8.02 -3.42 -10.26
N PHE A 71 -7.49 -3.78 -11.43
CA PHE A 71 -7.83 -3.07 -12.68
C PHE A 71 -9.30 -3.28 -13.09
N GLY A 72 -9.88 -4.45 -12.83
CA GLY A 72 -11.31 -4.69 -13.05
C GLY A 72 -12.21 -3.80 -12.18
N LEU A 73 -11.78 -3.49 -10.95
CA LEU A 73 -12.48 -2.51 -10.09
C LEU A 73 -12.42 -1.09 -10.64
N VAL A 74 -11.31 -0.70 -11.27
CA VAL A 74 -11.15 0.61 -11.91
C VAL A 74 -12.12 0.76 -13.08
N GLU A 75 -12.22 -0.26 -13.92
CA GLU A 75 -13.19 -0.29 -15.02
C GLU A 75 -14.62 -0.16 -14.52
N LYS A 76 -15.00 -0.93 -13.48
CA LYS A 76 -16.33 -0.87 -12.85
C LYS A 76 -16.61 0.49 -12.17
N ALA A 77 -15.57 1.13 -11.63
CA ALA A 77 -15.63 2.51 -11.12
C ALA A 77 -15.71 3.57 -12.24
N GLY A 78 -15.76 3.16 -13.51
CA GLY A 78 -15.88 4.05 -14.67
C GLY A 78 -14.57 4.72 -15.05
N SER A 79 -13.42 4.10 -14.74
CA SER A 79 -12.08 4.63 -15.01
C SER A 79 -11.91 6.08 -14.54
N PHE A 80 -12.55 6.43 -13.42
CA PHE A 80 -12.52 7.75 -12.79
C PHE A 80 -13.03 8.90 -13.68
N LYS A 81 -13.87 8.62 -14.68
CA LYS A 81 -14.50 9.65 -15.54
C LYS A 81 -15.68 10.37 -14.87
N ARG A 82 -16.14 9.84 -13.74
CA ARG A 82 -17.24 10.39 -12.94
C ARG A 82 -16.78 10.61 -11.50
N PRO A 83 -17.35 11.58 -10.77
CA PRO A 83 -17.07 11.76 -9.35
C PRO A 83 -17.38 10.49 -8.55
N LEU A 84 -16.54 10.21 -7.53
CA LEU A 84 -16.77 9.13 -6.56
C LEU A 84 -17.16 9.65 -5.17
N GLU A 85 -17.02 10.96 -4.90
CA GLU A 85 -17.42 11.55 -3.60
C GLU A 85 -18.91 11.34 -3.35
N ALA A 86 -19.25 10.77 -2.20
CA ALA A 86 -20.63 10.62 -1.80
C ALA A 86 -21.20 11.97 -1.32
N PRO A 87 -22.48 12.29 -1.61
CA PRO A 87 -23.09 13.57 -1.23
C PRO A 87 -23.44 13.67 0.26
N VAL A 88 -23.01 12.71 1.09
CA VAL A 88 -23.32 12.64 2.52
C VAL A 88 -22.25 13.34 3.35
N LYS A 89 -22.68 14.05 4.39
CA LYS A 89 -21.75 14.64 5.36
C LYS A 89 -21.26 13.54 6.29
N VAL A 90 -19.98 13.22 6.18
CA VAL A 90 -19.27 12.29 7.07
C VAL A 90 -18.07 12.99 7.71
N ALA A 91 -17.51 12.37 8.74
CA ALA A 91 -16.24 12.81 9.30
C ALA A 91 -15.13 12.78 8.22
N PHE A 92 -14.09 13.57 8.42
CA PHE A 92 -12.93 13.53 7.54
C PHE A 92 -12.15 12.23 7.78
N MET A 93 -12.06 11.39 6.75
CA MET A 93 -11.41 10.07 6.74
C MET A 93 -10.11 10.08 5.92
N GLY A 94 -9.58 11.27 5.63
CA GLY A 94 -8.44 11.49 4.75
C GLY A 94 -8.85 11.76 3.31
N ALA A 95 -8.18 12.74 2.69
CA ALA A 95 -8.36 13.10 1.29
C ALA A 95 -7.68 12.05 0.41
N LYS A 96 -8.47 11.33 -0.38
CA LYS A 96 -8.03 10.26 -1.27
C LYS A 96 -8.05 10.77 -2.71
N THR A 97 -7.08 10.32 -3.49
CA THR A 97 -7.02 10.55 -4.93
C THR A 97 -6.85 9.20 -5.61
N PHE A 98 -7.70 8.90 -6.58
CA PHE A 98 -7.46 7.84 -7.55
C PHE A 98 -7.14 8.46 -8.90
N ARG A 99 -6.12 7.93 -9.57
CA ARG A 99 -5.79 8.29 -10.94
C ARG A 99 -5.49 7.04 -11.75
N TYR A 100 -5.98 7.05 -12.97
CA TYR A 100 -5.74 6.02 -13.99
C TYR A 100 -5.06 6.68 -15.19
N GLU A 101 -4.00 6.05 -15.67
CA GLU A 101 -3.25 6.48 -16.83
C GLU A 101 -3.08 5.31 -17.80
N ASN A 102 -3.48 5.48 -19.06
CA ASN A 102 -3.28 4.50 -20.12
C ASN A 102 -3.02 5.23 -21.44
N GLY A 103 -1.75 5.43 -21.78
CA GLY A 103 -1.35 6.25 -22.93
C GLY A 103 -1.89 7.67 -22.83
N ALA A 104 -2.76 8.06 -23.77
CA ALA A 104 -3.40 9.38 -23.79
C ALA A 104 -4.57 9.52 -22.80
N GLU A 105 -5.13 8.41 -22.32
CA GLU A 105 -6.22 8.44 -21.35
C GLU A 105 -5.67 8.69 -19.95
N LYS A 106 -6.05 9.82 -19.35
CA LYS A 106 -5.68 10.18 -17.97
C LYS A 106 -6.90 10.74 -17.24
N ASN A 107 -7.37 10.02 -16.23
CA ASN A 107 -8.53 10.41 -15.43
C ASN A 107 -8.17 10.39 -13.95
N GLU A 108 -8.64 11.39 -13.19
CA GLU A 108 -8.37 11.52 -11.75
C GLU A 108 -9.65 11.93 -11.02
N VAL A 109 -9.87 11.35 -9.84
CA VAL A 109 -10.93 11.73 -8.91
C VAL A 109 -10.38 11.90 -7.50
N LYS A 110 -10.86 12.93 -6.81
CA LYS A 110 -10.57 13.19 -5.40
C LYS A 110 -11.83 13.00 -4.57
N PHE A 111 -11.69 12.33 -3.44
CA PHE A 111 -12.82 12.02 -2.56
C PHE A 111 -12.34 11.80 -1.12
N ASN A 112 -13.17 12.13 -0.14
CA ASN A 112 -13.03 11.75 1.26
C ASN A 112 -13.68 10.39 1.51
N TYR A 113 -14.91 10.22 1.02
CA TYR A 113 -15.74 9.02 1.22
C TYR A 113 -16.56 8.73 -0.03
N THR A 114 -16.74 7.44 -0.34
CA THR A 114 -17.53 6.97 -1.49
C THR A 114 -18.53 5.92 -1.06
N GLN A 115 -19.71 5.94 -1.69
CA GLN A 115 -20.74 4.89 -1.60
C GLN A 115 -20.72 3.97 -2.83
N ASP A 116 -19.86 4.25 -3.80
CA ASP A 116 -19.64 3.36 -4.94
C ASP A 116 -18.95 2.08 -4.46
N SER A 117 -19.58 0.92 -4.66
CA SER A 117 -19.05 -0.35 -4.16
C SER A 117 -17.70 -0.72 -4.76
N SER A 118 -17.46 -0.37 -6.04
CA SER A 118 -16.17 -0.61 -6.70
C SER A 118 -15.12 0.37 -6.19
N GLY A 119 -15.49 1.63 -5.96
CA GLY A 119 -14.64 2.63 -5.31
C GLY A 119 -14.23 2.24 -3.88
N GLN A 120 -15.16 1.66 -3.10
CA GLN A 120 -14.87 1.15 -1.75
C GLN A 120 -13.92 -0.05 -1.78
N ALA A 121 -14.19 -1.04 -2.63
CA ALA A 121 -13.33 -2.21 -2.78
C ALA A 121 -11.92 -1.83 -3.28
N LEU A 122 -11.85 -0.88 -4.21
CA LEU A 122 -10.57 -0.37 -4.71
C LEU A 122 -9.80 0.37 -3.61
N ALA A 123 -10.48 1.18 -2.79
CA ALA A 123 -9.85 1.83 -1.65
C ALA A 123 -9.30 0.80 -0.65
N ASP A 124 -10.04 -0.28 -0.37
CA ASP A 124 -9.57 -1.34 0.51
C ASP A 124 -8.31 -2.05 -0.03
N TRP A 125 -8.25 -2.32 -1.34
CA TRP A 125 -7.05 -2.85 -1.98
C TRP A 125 -5.82 -1.98 -1.76
N PHE A 126 -5.95 -0.66 -1.93
CA PHE A 126 -4.85 0.26 -1.65
C PHE A 126 -4.49 0.32 -0.16
N GLU A 127 -5.45 0.23 0.76
CA GLU A 127 -5.16 0.16 2.20
C GLU A 127 -4.42 -1.16 2.55
N ARG A 128 -4.76 -2.29 1.91
CA ARG A 128 -4.04 -3.57 2.06
C ARG A 128 -2.59 -3.48 1.57
N MET A 129 -2.38 -2.83 0.43
CA MET A 129 -1.04 -2.54 -0.10
C MET A 129 -0.23 -1.64 0.86
N ALA A 130 -0.85 -0.57 1.37
CA ALA A 130 -0.23 0.33 2.34
C ALA A 130 0.13 -0.40 3.64
N GLU A 131 -0.79 -1.20 4.18
CA GLU A 131 -0.56 -2.01 5.38
C GLU A 131 0.60 -2.98 5.17
N SER A 132 0.67 -3.64 4.01
CA SER A 132 1.77 -4.57 3.69
C SER A 132 3.12 -3.85 3.67
N ALA A 133 3.20 -2.70 3.01
CA ALA A 133 4.42 -1.89 2.98
C ALA A 133 4.84 -1.44 4.39
N GLN A 134 3.89 -0.95 5.20
CA GLN A 134 4.15 -0.49 6.57
C GLN A 134 4.64 -1.63 7.47
N ARG A 135 4.04 -2.84 7.38
CA ARG A 135 4.54 -4.01 8.13
C ARG A 135 5.98 -4.36 7.76
N ARG A 136 6.36 -4.17 6.49
CA ARG A 136 7.76 -4.38 6.05
C ARG A 136 8.68 -3.32 6.66
N ILE A 137 8.31 -2.05 6.57
CA ILE A 137 9.06 -0.93 7.17
C ILE A 137 9.26 -1.15 8.68
N ASP A 138 8.17 -1.48 9.39
CA ASP A 138 8.19 -1.71 10.84
C ASP A 138 9.09 -2.87 11.23
N LEU A 139 9.04 -3.98 10.47
CA LEU A 139 9.89 -5.14 10.72
C LEU A 139 11.35 -4.82 10.43
N GLU A 140 11.66 -4.21 9.28
CA GLU A 140 13.01 -3.79 8.89
C GLU A 140 13.65 -2.84 9.90
N ARG A 141 12.88 -1.85 10.34
CA ARG A 141 13.33 -0.89 11.34
C ARG A 141 13.61 -1.56 12.67
N ALA A 142 12.69 -2.41 13.16
CA ALA A 142 12.88 -3.14 14.40
C ALA A 142 14.11 -4.06 14.34
N ALA A 143 14.24 -4.86 13.29
CA ALA A 143 15.37 -5.79 13.17
C ALA A 143 16.73 -5.08 13.10
N LYS A 144 16.77 -3.84 12.59
CA LYS A 144 17.99 -3.04 12.48
C LYS A 144 18.32 -2.26 13.76
N TYR A 145 17.31 -1.67 14.42
CA TYR A 145 17.55 -0.69 15.50
C TYR A 145 16.95 -1.09 16.86
N ASP A 146 15.96 -1.99 16.90
CA ASP A 146 15.23 -2.39 18.11
C ASP A 146 14.95 -3.90 18.11
N LYS A 147 15.97 -4.68 18.49
CA LYS A 147 15.86 -6.15 18.51
C LYS A 147 14.77 -6.66 19.46
N LEU A 148 14.44 -5.91 20.52
CA LEU A 148 13.36 -6.27 21.45
C LEU A 148 11.99 -6.00 20.80
N GLY A 149 11.88 -4.93 20.02
CA GLY A 149 10.69 -4.58 19.24
C GLY A 149 10.34 -5.57 18.12
N VAL A 150 11.28 -6.42 17.68
CA VAL A 150 11.04 -7.42 16.61
C VAL A 150 9.87 -8.34 16.94
N VAL A 151 9.72 -8.75 18.21
CA VAL A 151 8.59 -9.61 18.63
C VAL A 151 7.25 -8.92 18.35
N LYS A 152 7.14 -7.62 18.65
CA LYS A 152 5.93 -6.84 18.39
C LYS A 152 5.69 -6.67 16.89
N SER A 153 6.72 -6.34 16.11
CA SER A 153 6.57 -6.19 14.65
C SER A 153 6.14 -7.50 13.98
N LEU A 154 6.69 -8.64 14.40
CA LEU A 154 6.28 -9.96 13.90
C LEU A 154 4.84 -10.30 14.31
N LEU A 155 4.41 -9.98 15.53
CA LEU A 155 3.02 -10.19 15.96
C LEU A 155 2.02 -9.38 15.11
N LEU A 156 2.36 -8.13 14.79
CA LEU A 156 1.53 -7.29 13.92
C LEU A 156 1.50 -7.83 12.49
N LEU A 157 2.64 -8.30 11.96
CA LEU A 157 2.70 -8.94 10.65
C LEU A 157 1.83 -10.20 10.59
N GLU A 158 1.95 -11.09 11.58
CA GLU A 158 1.14 -12.31 11.68
C GLU A 158 -0.35 -11.99 11.79
N THR A 159 -0.73 -10.98 12.58
CA THR A 159 -2.13 -10.53 12.66
C THR A 159 -2.67 -10.07 11.31
N SER A 160 -1.86 -9.34 10.53
CA SER A 160 -2.23 -8.92 9.18
C SER A 160 -2.32 -10.11 8.21
N LEU A 161 -1.44 -11.11 8.36
CA LEU A 161 -1.46 -12.35 7.58
C LEU A 161 -2.75 -13.15 7.85
N ASP A 162 -3.05 -13.40 9.13
CA ASP A 162 -4.23 -14.17 9.57
C ASP A 162 -5.55 -13.53 9.11
N ARG A 163 -5.60 -12.19 9.10
CA ARG A 163 -6.75 -11.41 8.63
C ARG A 163 -6.82 -11.26 7.11
N LYS A 164 -5.92 -11.92 6.36
CA LYS A 164 -5.81 -11.83 4.90
C LYS A 164 -5.65 -10.39 4.39
N ARG A 165 -5.00 -9.54 5.20
CA ARG A 165 -4.75 -8.13 4.88
C ARG A 165 -3.49 -7.91 4.07
N LEU A 166 -2.53 -8.84 4.17
CA LEU A 166 -1.29 -8.75 3.43
C LEU A 166 -1.49 -9.00 1.94
N VAL A 167 -0.68 -8.31 1.15
CA VAL A 167 -0.49 -8.48 -0.29
C VAL A 167 0.99 -8.81 -0.50
N ALA A 168 1.29 -9.71 -1.44
CA ALA A 168 2.64 -10.19 -1.72
C ALA A 168 3.39 -10.66 -0.45
N PRO A 169 2.83 -11.60 0.35
CA PRO A 169 3.46 -12.05 1.61
C PRO A 169 4.86 -12.66 1.42
N GLU A 170 5.18 -13.15 0.23
CA GLU A 170 6.50 -13.70 -0.12
C GLU A 170 7.62 -12.67 0.07
N GLN A 171 7.32 -11.37 -0.01
CA GLN A 171 8.29 -10.29 0.21
C GLN A 171 8.95 -10.33 1.59
N TYR A 172 8.30 -10.94 2.60
CA TYR A 172 8.82 -11.01 3.96
C TYR A 172 9.80 -12.19 4.17
N LEU A 173 9.77 -13.20 3.31
CA LEU A 173 10.51 -14.45 3.51
C LEU A 173 12.03 -14.25 3.76
N PRO A 174 12.76 -13.41 2.98
CA PRO A 174 14.19 -13.22 3.22
C PRO A 174 14.50 -12.68 4.62
N MET A 175 13.62 -11.82 5.13
CA MET A 175 13.78 -11.21 6.44
C MET A 175 13.38 -12.17 7.56
N LEU A 176 12.27 -12.88 7.39
CA LEU A 176 11.80 -13.88 8.35
C LEU A 176 12.84 -15.00 8.53
N ASP A 177 13.40 -15.51 7.43
CA ASP A 177 14.47 -16.52 7.48
C ASP A 177 15.72 -16.01 8.19
N ARG A 178 16.08 -14.74 7.97
CA ARG A 178 17.22 -14.11 8.65
C ARG A 178 16.98 -14.00 10.15
N ILE A 179 15.78 -13.60 10.58
CA ILE A 179 15.44 -13.49 12.00
C ILE A 179 15.43 -14.89 12.64
N ALA A 180 14.79 -15.88 11.98
CA ALA A 180 14.68 -17.24 12.47
C ALA A 180 16.03 -17.93 12.72
N LYS A 181 17.05 -17.61 11.91
CA LYS A 181 18.39 -18.23 11.98
C LYS A 181 19.41 -17.44 12.80
N ASN A 182 19.05 -16.28 13.35
CA ASN A 182 20.00 -15.39 14.01
C ASN A 182 19.79 -15.36 15.52
N GLU A 183 20.75 -15.97 16.23
CA GLU A 183 20.75 -16.13 17.69
C GLU A 183 20.81 -14.81 18.47
N THR A 184 21.12 -13.69 17.80
CA THR A 184 21.10 -12.36 18.44
C THR A 184 19.68 -11.81 18.66
N TYR A 185 18.65 -12.42 18.07
CA TYR A 185 17.25 -12.12 18.37
C TYR A 185 16.74 -13.03 19.48
N MET A 186 15.70 -12.57 20.19
CA MET A 186 15.03 -13.39 21.21
C MET A 186 14.51 -14.70 20.60
N HIS A 187 14.58 -15.82 21.34
CA HIS A 187 14.04 -17.11 20.86
C HIS A 187 12.58 -17.02 20.42
N THR A 188 11.75 -16.23 21.13
CA THR A 188 10.35 -15.97 20.75
C THR A 188 10.24 -15.30 19.38
N ALA A 189 11.15 -14.38 19.04
CA ALA A 189 11.18 -13.75 17.73
C ALA A 189 11.60 -14.73 16.64
N GLN A 190 12.61 -15.58 16.94
CA GLN A 190 13.08 -16.61 16.00
C GLN A 190 11.96 -17.60 15.67
N ALA A 191 11.30 -18.15 16.70
CA ALA A 191 10.19 -19.09 16.55
C ALA A 191 9.04 -18.48 15.74
N ARG A 192 8.58 -17.28 16.12
CA ARG A 192 7.49 -16.60 15.40
C ARG A 192 7.85 -16.30 13.94
N ALA A 193 9.08 -15.87 13.66
CA ALA A 193 9.51 -15.64 12.29
C ALA A 193 9.49 -16.94 11.46
N ALA A 194 9.90 -18.07 12.05
CA ALA A 194 9.84 -19.38 11.41
C ALA A 194 8.40 -19.81 11.12
N ASP A 195 7.49 -19.62 12.09
CA ASP A 195 6.06 -19.97 11.95
C ASP A 195 5.38 -19.14 10.84
N ILE A 196 5.60 -17.82 10.83
CA ILE A 196 5.08 -16.94 9.77
C ILE A 196 5.64 -17.37 8.41
N ALA A 197 6.94 -17.63 8.30
CA ALA A 197 7.54 -18.05 7.04
C ALA A 197 6.99 -19.41 6.55
N ALA A 198 6.72 -20.34 7.47
CA ALA A 198 6.09 -21.61 7.16
C ALA A 198 4.65 -21.42 6.65
N ALA A 199 3.87 -20.53 7.28
CA ALA A 199 2.50 -20.21 6.86
C ALA A 199 2.45 -19.54 5.48
N ILE A 200 3.41 -18.68 5.15
CA ILE A 200 3.51 -18.05 3.82
C ILE A 200 3.86 -19.09 2.75
N ARG A 201 4.79 -20.01 3.05
CA ARG A 201 5.19 -21.07 2.11
C ARG A 201 4.12 -22.13 1.91
N ASN A 202 3.34 -22.41 2.95
CA ASN A 202 2.30 -23.43 2.94
C ASN A 202 0.96 -22.79 3.37
N PRO A 203 0.38 -21.93 2.51
CA PRO A 203 -0.88 -21.29 2.82
C PRO A 203 -1.96 -22.35 3.01
N LYS A 204 -2.75 -22.24 4.08
CA LYS A 204 -3.92 -23.10 4.27
C LYS A 204 -4.92 -22.83 3.12
N PRO A 205 -5.54 -23.88 2.55
CA PRO A 205 -6.53 -23.73 1.48
C PRO A 205 -7.75 -22.91 1.92
#